data_AF-A0A259C6Q4-F1
#
_entry.id   AF-A0A259C6Q4-F1
#
_cell.length_a   1.000
_cell.length_b   1.000
_cell.length_c   1.000
_cell.angle_alpha   90.00
_cell.angle_beta   90.00
_cell.angle_gamma   90.00
#
_symmetry.space_group_name_H-M   'P 1'
#
loop_
_entity.id
_entity.type
_entity.pdbx_description
1 polymer ?
#
loop_
_entity_poly.entity_id
_entity_poly.type
_entity_poly.pdbx_seq_one_letter_code
_entity_poly.pdbx_strand_id
1 'polypeptide(L)' 'MRLHLHLLSDSTGETLEMIAKAALAQFDGADVVRHFWPMVRSMQHLDRIMGEIAANPGLVLYTLVNTETRERLEQR' A
#
# COMPACT_ATOMS: atom_id res chain seq x y z
N MET A 1 -5.60 6.00 -18.20
CA MET A 1 -5.88 6.35 -16.79
C MET A 1 -4.96 5.49 -15.95
N ARG A 2 -4.10 6.09 -15.12
CA ARG A 2 -3.14 5.35 -14.31
C ARG A 2 -3.79 4.88 -13.02
N LEU A 3 -3.67 3.60 -12.70
CA LEU A 3 -4.11 3.06 -11.42
C LEU A 3 -2.96 3.18 -10.43
N HIS A 4 -3.17 3.87 -9.31
CA HIS A 4 -2.20 3.85 -8.22
C HIS A 4 -2.47 2.66 -7.30
N LEU A 5 -1.42 1.92 -6.96
CA LEU A 5 -1.45 0.75 -6.08
C LEU A 5 -0.46 0.97 -4.94
N HIS A 6 -0.96 1.19 -3.74
CA HIS A 6 -0.15 1.40 -2.54
C HIS A 6 -0.04 0.08 -1.77
N LEU A 7 1.18 -0.36 -1.50
CA LEU A 7 1.50 -1.60 -0.80
C LEU A 7 2.18 -1.26 0.53
N LEU A 8 1.48 -1.44 1.65
CA LEU A 8 1.96 -1.05 2.99
C LEU A 8 2.27 -2.29 3.84
N SER A 9 3.48 -2.38 4.39
CA SER A 9 3.86 -3.48 5.28
C SER A 9 4.54 -2.95 6.53
N ASP A 10 4.24 -3.54 7.69
CA ASP A 10 5.00 -3.31 8.92
C ASP A 10 6.36 -4.06 8.95
N SER A 11 6.57 -4.97 8.00
CA SER A 11 7.81 -5.72 7.78
C SER A 11 8.48 -5.34 6.44
N THR A 12 9.15 -6.28 5.78
CA THR A 12 9.83 -6.07 4.49
C THR A 12 8.88 -5.81 3.33
N GLY A 13 7.62 -6.29 3.41
CA GLY A 13 6.61 -6.14 2.35
C GLY A 13 6.78 -7.06 1.14
N GLU A 14 7.73 -7.99 1.17
CA GLU A 14 8.00 -8.91 0.04
C GLU A 14 6.79 -9.78 -0.31
N THR A 15 6.02 -10.22 0.69
CA THR A 15 4.77 -10.95 0.47
C THR A 15 3.76 -10.14 -0.33
N LEU A 16 3.54 -8.87 0.02
CA LEU A 16 2.66 -7.98 -0.73
C LEU A 16 3.16 -7.74 -2.14
N GLU A 17 4.47 -7.56 -2.31
CA GLU A 17 5.03 -7.32 -3.64
C GLU A 17 4.87 -8.53 -4.55
N MET A 18 5.10 -9.75 -4.03
CA MET A 18 4.86 -10.98 -4.78
C MET A 18 3.40 -11.16 -5.17
N ILE A 19 2.47 -10.94 -4.24
CA ILE A 19 1.02 -11.03 -4.50
C ILE A 19 0.61 -9.99 -5.54
N ALA A 20 1.08 -8.74 -5.42
CA ALA A 20 0.79 -7.70 -6.38
C ALA A 20 1.33 -8.04 -7.78
N LYS A 21 2.57 -8.53 -7.88
CA LYS A 21 3.15 -8.99 -9.15
C LYS A 21 2.32 -10.11 -9.78
N ALA A 22 1.95 -11.13 -9.00
CA ALA A 22 1.14 -12.25 -9.47
C ALA A 22 -0.25 -11.81 -9.93
N ALA A 23 -0.89 -10.90 -9.20
CA ALA A 23 -2.19 -10.35 -9.57
C ALA A 23 -2.10 -9.53 -10.86
N LEU A 24 -1.13 -8.61 -10.96
CA LEU A 24 -0.95 -7.76 -12.13
C LEU A 24 -0.65 -8.55 -13.41
N ALA A 25 0.04 -9.68 -13.31
CA ALA A 25 0.26 -10.59 -14.43
C ALA A 25 -1.04 -11.19 -15.01
N GLN A 26 -2.18 -11.09 -14.32
CA GLN A 26 -3.49 -11.52 -14.83
C GLN A 26 -4.24 -10.41 -15.57
N PHE A 27 -3.75 -9.17 -15.56
CA PHE A 27 -4.42 -8.01 -16.13
C PHE A 27 -3.55 -7.34 -17.20
N ASP A 28 -3.46 -7.98 -18.36
CA ASP A 28 -2.76 -7.42 -19.52
C ASP A 28 -3.36 -6.06 -19.91
N GLY A 29 -2.51 -5.01 -19.94
CA GLY A 29 -2.88 -3.65 -20.34
C GLY A 29 -3.23 -2.68 -19.19
N ALA A 30 -3.16 -3.11 -17.93
CA ALA A 30 -3.32 -2.19 -16.80
C ALA A 30 -2.07 -1.29 -16.62
N ASP A 31 -2.23 0.03 -16.80
CA ASP A 31 -1.18 1.02 -16.50
C ASP A 31 -1.19 1.33 -14.99
N VAL A 32 -0.37 0.59 -14.24
CA VAL A 32 -0.32 0.64 -12.77
C VAL A 32 0.96 1.32 -12.28
N VAL A 33 0.81 2.34 -11.42
CA VAL A 33 1.89 2.92 -10.62
C VAL A 33 1.89 2.26 -9.25
N ARG A 34 2.97 1.55 -8.94
CA ARG A 34 3.14 0.92 -7.64
C ARG A 34 3.89 1.85 -6.70
N HIS A 35 3.32 2.05 -5.52
CA HIS A 35 3.92 2.76 -4.40
C HIS A 35 4.17 1.75 -3.28
N PHE A 36 5.44 1.51 -2.95
CA PHE A 36 5.84 0.49 -1.99
C PHE A 36 6.33 1.11 -0.69
N TRP A 37 5.69 0.77 0.42
CA TRP A 37 5.93 1.34 1.74
C TRP A 37 6.25 0.22 2.74
N PRO A 38 7.53 -0.20 2.83
CA PRO A 38 7.96 -1.18 3.82
C PRO A 38 8.17 -0.51 5.19
N MET A 39 8.26 -1.33 6.24
CA MET A 39 8.60 -0.90 7.60
C MET A 39 7.67 0.19 8.17
N VAL A 40 6.38 0.13 7.87
CA VAL A 40 5.34 1.02 8.41
C VAL A 40 5.01 0.61 9.85
N ARG A 41 5.81 1.09 10.80
CA ARG A 41 5.76 0.67 12.21
C ARG A 41 5.34 1.77 13.18
N SER A 42 5.03 2.97 12.69
CA SER A 42 4.64 4.09 13.53
C SER A 42 3.53 4.93 12.90
N MET A 43 2.70 5.52 13.77
CA MET A 43 1.62 6.42 13.37
C MET A 43 2.13 7.63 12.59
N GLN A 44 3.27 8.19 12.98
CA GLN A 44 3.88 9.31 12.27
C GLN A 44 4.31 8.93 10.83
N HIS A 45 4.82 7.71 10.63
CA HIS A 45 5.16 7.24 9.28
C HIS A 45 3.88 7.03 8.46
N LEU A 46 2.86 6.40 9.07
CA LEU A 46 1.56 6.21 8.44
C LEU A 46 0.93 7.53 8.00
N ASP A 47 0.86 8.54 8.87
CA ASP A 47 0.27 9.84 8.55
C ASP A 47 0.97 10.52 7.35
N ARG A 48 2.29 10.35 7.19
CA ARG A 48 3.02 10.83 6.00
C ARG A 48 2.59 10.07 4.75
N ILE A 49 2.50 8.75 4.82
CA ILE A 49 2.06 7.91 3.70
C ILE A 49 0.61 8.25 3.31
N MET A 50 -0.26 8.58 4.26
CA MET A 50 -1.62 9.04 3.96
C MET A 50 -1.62 10.33 3.14
N GLY A 51 -0.65 11.23 3.34
CA GLY A 51 -0.46 12.40 2.48
C GLY A 51 -0.10 12.02 1.04
N GLU A 52 0.77 11.03 0.85
CA GLU A 52 1.16 10.51 -0.47
C GLU A 52 0.00 9.79 -1.19
N ILE A 53 -0.81 9.03 -0.43
CA ILE A 53 -2.03 8.39 -0.92
C ILE A 53 -3.05 9.46 -1.34
N ALA A 54 -3.25 10.51 -0.54
CA ALA A 54 -4.17 11.59 -0.88
C ALA A 54 -3.73 12.36 -2.14
N ALA A 55 -2.42 12.55 -2.33
CA ALA A 55 -1.86 13.17 -3.53
C ALA A 55 -1.96 12.28 -4.77
N ASN A 56 -1.93 10.95 -4.60
CA ASN A 56 -2.04 9.96 -5.67
C ASN A 56 -3.10 8.91 -5.34
N PRO A 57 -4.40 9.23 -5.40
CA PRO A 57 -5.46 8.33 -4.95
C PRO A 57 -5.43 6.98 -5.68
N GLY A 58 -5.57 5.89 -4.92
CA GLY A 58 -5.41 4.53 -5.45
C GLY A 58 -5.84 3.43 -4.49
N LEU A 59 -5.72 2.19 -4.95
CA LEU A 59 -6.00 1.02 -4.14
C LEU A 59 -4.89 0.82 -3.09
N VAL A 60 -5.28 0.47 -1.87
CA VAL A 60 -4.35 0.18 -0.77
C VAL A 60 -4.42 -1.31 -0.44
N LEU A 61 -3.31 -2.03 -0.56
CA LEU A 61 -3.14 -3.37 0.02
C LEU A 61 -2.13 -3.29 1.14
N TYR A 62 -2.40 -3.99 2.24
CA TYR A 62 -1.55 -3.89 3.41
C TYR A 62 -1.39 -5.21 4.16
N THR A 63 -0.27 -5.34 4.87
CA THR A 63 0.01 -6.39 5.86
C THR A 63 0.46 -5.68 7.13
N LEU A 64 -0.51 -5.25 7.93
CA LEU A 64 -0.28 -4.51 9.17
C LEU A 64 -0.86 -5.35 10.33
N VAL A 65 0.04 -5.87 11.17
CA VAL A 65 -0.33 -6.69 12.33
C VAL A 65 -0.76 -5.80 13.50
N ASN A 66 -0.08 -4.65 13.67
CA ASN A 66 -0.43 -3.68 14.71
C ASN A 66 -1.85 -3.13 14.48
N THR A 67 -2.71 -3.30 15.48
CA THR A 67 -4.14 -2.97 15.39
C THR A 67 -4.37 -1.46 15.31
N GLU A 68 -3.63 -0.66 16.06
CA GLU A 68 -3.76 0.81 16.05
C GLU A 68 -3.40 1.39 14.67
N THR A 69 -2.29 0.94 14.08
CA THR A 69 -1.87 1.35 12.73
C THR A 69 -2.89 0.93 11.67
N ARG A 70 -3.45 -0.27 11.78
CA ARG A 70 -4.47 -0.78 10.85
C ARG A 70 -5.77 0.02 10.94
N GLU A 71 -6.30 0.22 12.15
CA GLU A 71 -7.53 0.98 12.35
C GLU A 71 -7.39 2.42 11.85
N ARG A 72 -6.23 3.03 12.08
CA ARG A 72 -5.93 4.37 11.57
C ARG A 72 -5.97 4.46 10.05
N LEU A 73 -5.44 3.45 9.36
CA LEU A 73 -5.46 3.37 7.90
C LEU A 73 -6.89 3.22 7.37
N GLU A 74 -7.73 2.44 8.03
CA GLU A 74 -9.10 2.14 7.56
C GLU A 74 -10.13 3.25 7.84
N GLN A 75 -9.88 4.11 8.83
CA GLN A 75 -10.78 5.20 9.20
C GLN A 75 -10.63 6.46 8.33
N ARG A 76 -9.77 6.44 7.31
CA ARG A 76 -9.40 7.60 6.48
C ARG A 76 -9.62 7.32 5.00
#